data_AF-E4PM75-F1
#
_entry.id   AF-E4PM75-F1
#
_cell.length_a   1.000
_cell.length_b   1.000
_cell.length_c   1.000
_cell.angle_alpha   90.00
_cell.angle_beta   90.00
_cell.angle_gamma   90.00
#
_symmetry.space_group_name_H-M   'P 1'
#
loop_
_entity.id
_entity.type
_entity.pdbx_description
1 polymer ?
#
loop_
_entity_poly.entity_id
_entity_poly.type
_entity_poly.pdbx_seq_one_letter_code
_entity_poly.pdbx_strand_id
1 'polypeptide(L)'
;MVDHSSQETTPLDVARTCAALYSRVFSRLVTRHYNHHLAETGLRITQFSILNAIKLSPPNSINELAELLGMERTSLQRTVEKLIAKGLLESRPTGQKRSLGLSLTQEGEDIYQQALARWEDAHNEFTEMVGADDWSETVGKLRRYSVKLQSTL
;
A
#
# COMPACT_ATOMS: atom_id res chain seq x y z
N MET A 1 36.35 19.09 -33.94
CA MET A 1 35.27 18.20 -34.42
C MET A 1 35.32 16.95 -33.54
N VAL A 2 34.51 16.89 -32.48
CA VAL A 2 34.29 15.68 -31.69
C VAL A 2 32.79 15.45 -31.73
N ASP A 3 32.43 14.49 -32.57
CA ASP A 3 31.07 14.04 -32.84
C ASP A 3 30.41 13.60 -31.53
N HIS A 4 29.40 14.35 -31.09
CA HIS A 4 28.53 13.95 -29.99
C HIS A 4 27.59 12.90 -30.54
N SER A 5 28.06 11.64 -30.56
CA SER A 5 27.20 10.48 -30.76
C SER A 5 26.16 10.47 -29.62
N SER A 6 25.02 11.10 -29.86
CA SER A 6 23.80 10.95 -29.08
C SER A 6 23.42 9.47 -29.12
N GLN A 7 23.77 8.71 -28.09
CA GLN A 7 23.27 7.35 -27.95
C GLN A 7 21.75 7.45 -27.78
N GLU A 8 21.01 7.12 -28.84
CA GLU A 8 19.55 7.06 -28.79
C GLU A 8 19.12 5.95 -27.84
N THR A 9 18.31 6.30 -26.83
CA THR A 9 17.69 5.34 -25.93
C THR A 9 16.89 4.31 -26.73
N THR A 10 17.21 3.04 -26.55
CA THR A 10 16.54 1.94 -27.24
C THR A 10 15.38 1.39 -26.42
N PRO A 11 14.45 0.62 -27.03
CA PRO A 11 13.45 -0.13 -26.28
C PRO A 11 14.05 -1.08 -25.22
N LEU A 12 15.28 -1.57 -25.44
CA LEU A 12 15.98 -2.43 -24.49
C LEU A 12 16.41 -1.67 -23.23
N ASP A 13 16.79 -0.41 -23.36
CA ASP A 13 17.18 0.43 -22.22
C ASP A 13 15.97 0.69 -21.31
N VAL A 14 14.82 0.99 -21.91
CA VAL A 14 13.54 1.12 -21.18
C VAL A 14 13.19 -0.20 -20.49
N ALA A 15 13.30 -1.33 -21.19
CA ALA A 15 13.00 -2.64 -20.63
C ALA A 15 13.90 -3.02 -19.45
N ARG A 16 15.17 -2.56 -19.43
CA ARG A 16 16.17 -2.91 -18.41
C ARG A 16 16.23 -1.94 -17.22
N THR A 17 15.83 -0.69 -17.40
CA THR A 17 16.13 0.37 -16.41
C THR A 17 14.92 1.20 -15.99
N CYS A 18 13.76 1.07 -16.65
CA CYS A 18 12.62 1.94 -16.37
C CYS A 18 12.01 1.69 -14.98
N ALA A 19 12.23 2.63 -14.06
CA ALA A 19 11.71 2.55 -12.70
C ALA A 19 10.17 2.38 -12.65
N ALA A 20 9.43 3.07 -13.52
CA ALA A 20 7.97 2.97 -13.57
C ALA A 20 7.49 1.57 -14.00
N LEU A 21 8.19 0.93 -14.94
CA LEU A 21 7.86 -0.41 -15.41
C LEU A 21 8.06 -1.43 -14.29
N TYR A 22 9.25 -1.45 -13.68
CA TYR A 22 9.57 -2.41 -12.61
C TYR A 22 8.73 -2.17 -11.35
N SER A 23 8.47 -0.91 -10.98
CA SER A 23 7.58 -0.58 -9.86
C SER A 23 6.18 -1.17 -10.07
N ARG A 24 5.63 -1.01 -11.27
CA ARG A 24 4.29 -1.53 -11.61
C ARG A 24 4.24 -3.06 -11.65
N VAL A 25 5.25 -3.71 -12.23
CA VAL A 25 5.31 -5.18 -12.29
C VAL A 25 5.45 -5.76 -10.89
N PHE A 26 6.41 -5.26 -10.12
CA PHE A 26 6.66 -5.70 -8.75
C PHE A 26 5.43 -5.48 -7.86
N SER A 27 4.84 -4.28 -7.90
CA SER A 27 3.61 -3.97 -7.16
C SER A 27 2.49 -4.97 -7.44
N ARG A 28 2.27 -5.34 -8.71
CA ARG A 28 1.23 -6.31 -9.08
C ARG A 28 1.52 -7.72 -8.55
N LEU A 29 2.76 -8.18 -8.65
CA LEU A 29 3.16 -9.51 -8.20
C LEU A 29 3.08 -9.62 -6.67
N VAL A 30 3.62 -8.64 -5.96
CA VAL A 30 3.53 -8.55 -4.50
C VAL A 30 2.07 -8.47 -4.07
N THR A 31 1.26 -7.60 -4.68
CA THR A 31 -0.17 -7.50 -4.36
C THR A 31 -0.89 -8.84 -4.55
N ARG A 32 -0.56 -9.59 -5.61
CA ARG A 32 -1.16 -10.91 -5.86
C ARG A 32 -0.72 -11.95 -4.81
N HIS A 33 0.55 -11.93 -4.42
CA HIS A 33 1.08 -12.78 -3.34
C HIS A 33 0.27 -12.58 -2.05
N TYR A 34 0.22 -11.36 -1.52
CA TYR A 34 -0.50 -11.09 -0.27
C TYR A 34 -2.02 -11.32 -0.39
N ASN A 35 -2.64 -11.00 -1.53
CA ASN A 35 -4.06 -11.29 -1.74
C ASN A 35 -4.37 -12.79 -1.78
N HIS A 36 -3.41 -13.64 -2.18
CA HIS A 36 -3.61 -15.08 -2.17
C HIS A 36 -3.78 -15.60 -0.75
N HIS A 37 -2.89 -15.21 0.17
CA HIS A 37 -2.99 -15.60 1.59
C HIS A 37 -4.21 -14.99 2.29
N LEU A 38 -4.56 -13.75 1.95
CA LEU A 38 -5.71 -13.07 2.55
C LEU A 38 -7.07 -13.57 2.02
N ALA A 39 -7.11 -14.40 0.98
CA ALA A 39 -8.33 -14.78 0.29
C ALA A 39 -9.41 -15.37 1.23
N GLU A 40 -9.00 -16.19 2.20
CA GLU A 40 -9.91 -16.84 3.16
C GLU A 40 -10.58 -15.84 4.12
N THR A 41 -9.95 -14.69 4.36
CA THR A 41 -10.52 -13.62 5.20
C THR A 41 -11.53 -12.76 4.44
N GLY A 42 -11.64 -12.92 3.11
CA GLY A 42 -12.45 -12.05 2.27
C GLY A 42 -11.91 -10.62 2.14
N LEU A 43 -10.70 -10.35 2.62
CA LEU A 43 -9.99 -9.08 2.46
C LEU A 43 -8.96 -9.14 1.33
N ARG A 44 -8.73 -7.99 0.71
CA ARG A 44 -7.55 -7.73 -0.11
C ARG A 44 -6.48 -7.01 0.71
N ILE A 45 -5.22 -7.10 0.31
CA ILE A 45 -4.09 -6.42 0.96
C ILE A 45 -4.33 -4.92 1.11
N THR A 46 -4.93 -4.26 0.12
CA THR A 46 -5.31 -2.85 0.20
C THR A 46 -6.31 -2.57 1.32
N GLN A 47 -7.30 -3.45 1.52
CA GLN A 47 -8.29 -3.32 2.59
C GLN A 47 -7.63 -3.56 3.95
N PHE A 48 -6.80 -4.59 4.06
CA PHE A 48 -5.99 -4.83 5.25
C PHE A 48 -5.11 -3.62 5.60
N SER A 49 -4.43 -3.02 4.63
CA SER A 49 -3.60 -1.81 4.86
C SER A 49 -4.42 -0.63 5.37
N ILE A 50 -5.67 -0.46 4.91
CA ILE A 50 -6.58 0.58 5.42
C ILE A 50 -6.96 0.29 6.88
N LEU A 51 -7.36 -0.94 7.20
CA LEU A 51 -7.69 -1.33 8.58
C LEU A 51 -6.49 -1.13 9.51
N ASN A 52 -5.30 -1.60 9.08
CA ASN A 52 -4.06 -1.43 9.83
C ASN A 52 -3.73 0.05 10.08
N ALA A 53 -3.86 0.92 9.07
CA ALA A 53 -3.59 2.34 9.21
C ALA A 53 -4.55 3.00 10.21
N ILE A 54 -5.87 2.73 10.11
CA ILE A 54 -6.88 3.27 11.02
C ILE A 54 -6.66 2.75 12.44
N LYS A 55 -6.32 1.46 12.60
CA LYS A 55 -6.04 0.86 13.91
C LYS A 55 -4.80 1.45 14.57
N LEU A 56 -3.74 1.70 13.79
CA LEU A 56 -2.50 2.30 14.29
C LEU A 56 -2.71 3.76 14.69
N SER A 57 -3.35 4.55 13.82
CA SER A 57 -3.63 5.95 14.04
C SER A 57 -4.80 6.40 13.16
N PRO A 58 -5.99 6.62 13.74
CA PRO A 58 -7.15 7.06 12.98
C PRO A 58 -6.85 8.37 12.21
N PRO A 59 -7.00 8.39 10.88
CA PRO A 59 -6.69 9.56 10.08
C PRO A 59 -7.70 10.68 10.35
N ASN A 60 -7.25 11.93 10.24
CA ASN A 60 -8.17 13.06 10.30
C ASN A 60 -8.99 13.14 9.02
N SER A 61 -8.41 12.86 7.85
CA SER A 61 -9.13 12.99 6.56
C SER A 61 -8.86 11.85 5.58
N ILE A 62 -9.72 11.71 4.55
CA ILE A 62 -9.49 10.75 3.47
C ILE A 62 -8.22 11.12 2.70
N ASN A 63 -7.88 12.42 2.61
CA ASN A 63 -6.67 12.86 1.93
C ASN A 63 -5.42 12.39 2.68
N GLU A 64 -5.39 12.56 4.00
CA GLU A 64 -4.29 12.08 4.83
C GLU A 64 -4.10 10.57 4.71
N LEU A 65 -5.21 9.81 4.75
CA LEU A 65 -5.14 8.35 4.56
C LEU A 65 -4.69 7.96 3.13
N ALA A 66 -5.09 8.73 2.11
CA ALA A 66 -4.68 8.54 0.73
C ALA A 66 -3.17 8.76 0.54
N GLU A 67 -2.65 9.85 1.11
CA GLU A 67 -1.23 10.17 1.12
C GLU A 67 -0.43 9.11 1.86
N LEU A 68 -0.89 8.69 3.04
CA LEU A 68 -0.25 7.65 3.86
C LEU A 68 -0.13 6.32 3.10
N LEU A 69 -1.17 5.93 2.37
CA LEU A 69 -1.23 4.65 1.66
C LEU A 69 -0.76 4.73 0.20
N GLY A 70 -0.40 5.91 -0.29
CA GLY A 70 -0.05 6.13 -1.70
C GLY A 70 -1.19 5.77 -2.66
N MET A 71 -2.43 6.05 -2.27
CA MET A 71 -3.64 5.69 -3.01
C MET A 71 -4.35 6.92 -3.58
N GLU A 72 -5.01 6.76 -4.74
CA GLU A 72 -5.91 7.78 -5.26
C GLU A 72 -7.10 8.01 -4.32
N ARG A 73 -7.33 9.27 -3.94
CA ARG A 73 -8.35 9.70 -2.97
C ARG A 73 -9.73 9.10 -3.25
N THR A 74 -10.20 9.14 -4.50
CA THR A 74 -11.53 8.65 -4.89
C THR A 74 -11.63 7.12 -4.83
N SER A 75 -10.53 6.41 -5.05
CA SER A 75 -10.46 4.95 -4.94
C SER A 75 -10.42 4.52 -3.49
N LEU A 76 -9.68 5.26 -2.65
CA LEU A 76 -9.65 5.04 -1.21
C LEU A 76 -11.01 5.28 -0.58
N GLN A 77 -11.66 6.41 -0.88
CA GLN A 77 -12.99 6.74 -0.36
C GLN A 77 -14.00 5.61 -0.65
N ARG A 78 -14.08 5.16 -1.91
CA ARG A 78 -14.94 4.04 -2.31
C ARG A 78 -14.60 2.73 -1.60
N THR A 79 -13.33 2.52 -1.22
CA THR A 79 -12.91 1.32 -0.48
C THR A 79 -13.33 1.40 0.98
N VAL A 80 -13.18 2.58 1.61
CA VAL A 80 -13.64 2.83 2.98
C VAL A 80 -15.16 2.69 3.08
N GLU A 81 -15.93 3.27 2.16
CA GLU A 81 -17.39 3.13 2.11
C GLU A 81 -17.83 1.67 2.02
N LYS A 82 -17.11 0.85 1.24
CA LYS A 82 -17.37 -0.60 1.17
C LYS A 82 -17.03 -1.33 2.48
N LEU A 83 -15.98 -0.92 3.19
CA LEU A 83 -15.62 -1.51 4.48
C LEU A 83 -16.65 -1.15 5.56
N ILE A 84 -17.19 0.07 5.53
CA ILE A 84 -18.31 0.47 6.39
C ILE A 84 -19.57 -0.33 6.06
N ALA A 85 -19.91 -0.46 4.77
CA ALA A 85 -21.07 -1.23 4.34
C ALA A 85 -20.97 -2.73 4.69
N LYS A 86 -19.74 -3.25 4.80
CA LYS A 86 -19.46 -4.61 5.29
C LYS A 86 -19.48 -4.75 6.81
N GLY A 87 -19.73 -3.67 7.56
CA GLY A 87 -19.72 -3.69 9.02
C GLY A 87 -18.32 -3.72 9.64
N LEU A 88 -17.23 -3.57 8.86
CA LEU A 88 -15.86 -3.68 9.37
C LEU A 88 -15.29 -2.36 9.89
N LEU A 89 -15.83 -1.24 9.41
CA LEU A 89 -15.49 0.09 9.87
C LEU A 89 -16.78 0.81 10.29
N GLU A 90 -16.63 1.75 11.20
CA GLU A 90 -17.65 2.74 11.51
C GLU A 90 -17.05 4.15 11.43
N SER A 91 -17.90 5.15 11.16
CA SER A 91 -17.52 6.56 11.18
C SER A 91 -18.39 7.27 12.20
N ARG A 92 -17.77 7.82 13.25
CA ARG A 92 -18.46 8.55 14.32
C ARG A 92 -17.94 9.98 14.40
N PRO A 93 -18.80 11.02 14.51
CA PRO A 93 -18.34 12.39 14.68
C PRO A 93 -17.46 12.51 15.93
N THR A 94 -16.23 12.99 15.79
CA THR A 94 -15.26 13.11 16.90
C THR A 94 -15.36 14.45 17.62
N GLY A 95 -16.41 15.24 17.39
CA GLY A 95 -16.53 16.63 17.87
C GLY A 95 -15.54 17.61 17.21
N GLN A 96 -14.52 17.11 16.51
CA GLN A 96 -13.60 17.88 15.70
C GLN A 96 -14.12 17.98 14.27
N LYS A 97 -14.30 19.21 13.77
CA LYS A 97 -14.89 19.49 12.44
C LYS A 97 -14.19 18.81 11.25
N ARG A 98 -12.96 18.31 11.42
CA ARG A 98 -12.12 17.79 10.33
C ARG A 98 -11.79 16.31 10.44
N SER A 99 -12.20 15.62 11.51
CA SER A 99 -11.85 14.22 11.70
C SER A 99 -12.94 13.31 11.14
N LEU A 100 -12.53 12.32 10.34
CA LEU A 100 -13.37 11.26 9.80
C LEU A 100 -14.01 10.38 10.89
N GLY A 101 -13.36 10.32 12.07
CA GLY A 101 -13.74 9.45 13.16
C GLY A 101 -13.92 8.00 12.75
N LEU A 102 -13.04 7.51 11.87
CA LEU A 102 -13.03 6.11 11.48
C LEU A 102 -12.44 5.26 12.62
N SER A 103 -13.13 4.18 12.93
CA SER A 103 -12.65 3.12 13.81
C SER A 103 -13.07 1.76 13.26
N LEU A 104 -12.37 0.72 13.67
CA LEU A 104 -12.82 -0.65 13.44
C LEU A 104 -14.01 -0.91 14.37
N THR A 105 -15.00 -1.64 13.86
CA THR A 105 -16.05 -2.24 14.69
C THR A 105 -15.48 -3.48 15.40
N GLN A 106 -16.29 -4.14 16.23
CA GLN A 106 -15.89 -5.45 16.80
C GLN A 106 -15.66 -6.49 15.70
N GLU A 107 -16.56 -6.59 14.72
CA GLU A 107 -16.40 -7.47 13.56
C GLU A 107 -15.16 -7.12 12.73
N GLY A 108 -14.87 -5.82 12.61
CA GLY A 108 -13.67 -5.29 11.98
C GLY A 108 -12.37 -5.70 12.69
N GLU A 109 -12.38 -5.69 14.02
CA GLU A 109 -11.26 -6.15 14.83
C GLU A 109 -11.03 -7.66 14.67
N ASP A 110 -12.11 -8.45 14.75
CA ASP A 110 -12.03 -9.90 14.63
C ASP A 110 -11.48 -10.34 13.26
N ILE A 111 -11.93 -9.69 12.18
CA ILE A 111 -11.40 -9.99 10.84
C ILE A 111 -9.97 -9.46 10.65
N TYR A 112 -9.62 -8.34 11.29
CA TYR A 112 -8.28 -7.78 11.24
C TYR A 112 -7.27 -8.76 11.85
N GLN A 113 -7.57 -9.37 13.00
CA GLN A 113 -6.69 -10.34 13.64
C GLN A 113 -6.48 -11.59 12.78
N GLN A 114 -7.54 -12.11 12.15
CA GLN A 114 -7.43 -13.22 11.20
C GLN A 114 -6.57 -12.85 9.98
N ALA A 115 -6.76 -11.64 9.44
CA ALA A 115 -5.99 -11.14 8.31
C ALA A 115 -4.54 -10.84 8.67
N LEU A 116 -4.25 -10.42 9.90
CA LEU A 116 -2.90 -10.18 10.38
C LEU A 116 -2.09 -11.48 10.38
N ALA A 117 -2.64 -12.58 10.90
CA ALA A 117 -1.98 -13.88 10.85
C ALA A 117 -1.68 -14.33 9.40
N ARG A 118 -2.64 -14.15 8.49
CA ARG A 118 -2.43 -14.45 7.05
C ARG A 118 -1.43 -13.51 6.38
N TRP A 119 -1.36 -12.26 6.83
CA TRP A 119 -0.35 -11.31 6.37
C TRP A 119 1.04 -11.72 6.86
N GLU A 120 1.18 -12.21 8.09
CA GLU A 120 2.44 -12.72 8.64
C GLU A 120 2.94 -13.92 7.83
N ASP A 121 2.07 -14.90 7.52
CA ASP A 121 2.39 -16.02 6.64
C ASP A 121 2.93 -15.53 5.28
N ALA A 122 2.19 -14.62 4.62
CA ALA A 122 2.59 -14.06 3.34
C ALA A 122 3.92 -13.29 3.41
N HIS A 123 4.14 -12.54 4.50
CA HIS A 123 5.32 -11.71 4.69
C HIS A 123 6.56 -12.55 4.98
N ASN A 124 6.43 -13.60 5.78
CA ASN A 124 7.50 -14.56 6.05
C ASN A 124 7.94 -15.25 4.77
N GLU A 125 7.01 -15.82 3.99
CA GLU A 125 7.34 -16.44 2.69
C GLU A 125 7.98 -15.44 1.74
N PHE A 126 7.45 -14.21 1.69
CA PHE A 126 8.01 -13.17 0.83
C PHE A 126 9.45 -12.83 1.22
N THR A 127 9.72 -12.63 2.51
CA THR A 127 11.06 -12.28 3.01
C THR A 127 12.05 -13.44 2.96
N GLU A 128 11.58 -14.69 3.05
CA GLU A 128 12.40 -15.87 2.76
C GLU A 128 12.80 -15.94 1.28
N MET A 129 11.88 -15.64 0.36
CA MET A 129 12.16 -15.64 -1.08
C MET A 129 13.14 -14.56 -1.51
N VAL A 130 13.05 -13.35 -0.94
CA VAL A 130 13.86 -12.19 -1.39
C VAL A 130 15.04 -11.87 -0.47
N GLY A 131 15.14 -12.51 0.69
CA GLY A 131 16.09 -12.17 1.75
C GLY A 131 15.57 -11.06 2.66
N ALA A 132 15.49 -11.33 3.97
CA ALA A 132 14.96 -10.37 4.94
C ALA A 132 15.82 -9.10 5.07
N ASP A 133 17.14 -9.25 5.09
CA ASP A 133 18.08 -8.12 5.15
C ASP A 133 18.02 -7.28 3.86
N ASP A 134 18.02 -7.94 2.70
CA ASP A 134 17.90 -7.31 1.39
C ASP A 134 16.57 -6.56 1.26
N TRP A 135 15.47 -7.13 1.75
CA TRP A 135 14.18 -6.47 1.79
C TRP A 135 14.19 -5.25 2.71
N SER A 136 14.76 -5.37 3.91
CA SER A 136 14.88 -4.26 4.86
C SER A 136 15.67 -3.08 4.27
N GLU A 137 16.80 -3.37 3.62
CA GLU A 137 17.59 -2.35 2.92
C GLU A 137 16.79 -1.73 1.76
N THR A 138 16.08 -2.56 0.99
CA THR A 138 15.22 -2.14 -0.12
C THR A 138 14.10 -1.22 0.35
N VAL A 139 13.41 -1.54 1.46
CA VAL A 139 12.40 -0.66 2.06
C VAL A 139 13.00 0.69 2.42
N GLY A 140 14.21 0.70 2.99
CA GLY A 140 14.94 1.94 3.26
C GLY A 140 15.19 2.77 1.99
N LYS A 141 15.62 2.13 0.90
CA LYS A 141 15.83 2.78 -0.41
C LYS A 141 14.51 3.32 -0.99
N LEU A 142 13.46 2.49 -1.00
CA LEU A 142 12.13 2.87 -1.52
C LEU A 142 11.56 4.07 -0.79
N ARG A 143 11.58 4.09 0.55
CA ARG A 143 11.11 5.25 1.34
C ARG A 143 11.85 6.53 0.96
N ARG A 144 13.18 6.48 0.84
CA ARG A 144 13.97 7.65 0.43
C ARG A 144 13.63 8.11 -0.98
N TYR A 145 13.42 7.19 -1.92
CA TYR A 145 13.05 7.54 -3.30
C TYR A 145 11.65 8.13 -3.38
N SER A 146 10.68 7.57 -2.65
CA SER A 146 9.31 8.09 -2.58
C SER A 146 9.27 9.53 -2.08
N VAL A 147 10.00 9.86 -1.01
CA VAL A 147 10.08 11.25 -0.49
C VAL A 147 10.66 12.20 -1.53
N LYS A 148 11.74 11.81 -2.22
CA LYS A 148 12.33 12.64 -3.29
C LYS A 148 11.36 12.87 -4.44
N LEU A 149 10.64 11.83 -4.87
CA LEU A 149 9.64 11.93 -5.93
C LEU A 149 8.47 12.84 -5.53
N GLN A 150 7.94 12.68 -4.31
CA GLN A 150 6.87 13.53 -3.79
C GLN A 150 7.28 15.01 -3.72
N SER A 151 8.53 15.32 -3.40
CA SER A 151 9.02 16.71 -3.38
C SER A 151 9.16 17.35 -4.76
N THR A 152 9.05 16.56 -5.83
CA THR A 152 9.25 17.00 -7.23
C THR A 152 7.93 17.06 -8.02
N LEU A 153 6.84 16.55 -7.48
CA LEU A 153 5.50 16.52 -8.08
C LEU A 153 4.61 17.58 -7.42
#